data_AF-A0A0H5QKI2-F1
#
_entry.id   AF-A0A0H5QKI2-F1
#
_cell.length_a   1.000
_cell.length_b   1.000
_cell.length_c   1.000
_cell.angle_alpha   90.00
_cell.angle_beta   90.00
_cell.angle_gamma   90.00
#
_symmetry.space_group_name_H-M   'P 1'
#
loop_
_entity.id
_entity.type
_entity.pdbx_description
1 polymer ?
#
loop_
_entity_poly.entity_id
_entity_poly.type
_entity_poly.pdbx_seq_one_letter_code
_entity_poly.pdbx_strand_id
1 'polypeptide(L)'
;QGQLLDHLSRRSALLPYLLPWIIVSNESRIRPLSESERFPQFSSAYQFVMMRSHPEKEQQFQELVEKSLQPLRMPLPFEYAFHGSPSSNWHSIIRTGLKDMSKHQRISVCGVYFAANFRTSWGYSNPIQEDQGWRNSMYGLSWMALSLCEFVGPYEISFPGHIWNVKDEDRIMTR
;
A
#
# COMPACT_ATOMS: atom_id res chain seq x y z
N GLN A 1 25.18 -13.54 15.10
CA GLN A 1 25.07 -12.07 14.90
C GLN A 1 26.34 -11.44 14.27
N GLY A 2 27.56 -11.90 14.56
CA GLY A 2 28.80 -11.31 14.00
C GLY A 2 28.94 -11.34 12.47
N GLN A 3 28.54 -12.42 11.80
CA GLN A 3 28.73 -12.56 10.34
C GLN A 3 27.97 -11.53 9.49
N LEU A 4 26.77 -11.10 9.91
CA LEU A 4 26.01 -10.09 9.18
C LEU A 4 26.64 -8.70 9.35
N LEU A 5 27.04 -8.35 10.57
CA LEU A 5 27.68 -7.07 10.87
C LEU A 5 28.99 -6.92 10.10
N ASP A 6 29.81 -7.97 10.08
CA ASP A 6 31.07 -8.01 9.35
C ASP A 6 30.85 -7.85 7.84
N HIS A 7 29.85 -8.53 7.29
CA HIS A 7 29.51 -8.44 5.87
C HIS A 7 29.00 -7.04 5.48
N LEU A 8 28.16 -6.42 6.30
CA LEU A 8 27.66 -5.06 6.08
C LEU A 8 28.79 -4.03 6.16
N SER A 9 29.64 -4.13 7.18
CA SER A 9 30.75 -3.20 7.42
C SER A 9 31.78 -3.21 6.30
N ARG A 10 32.05 -4.39 5.70
CA ARG A 10 32.95 -4.51 4.53
C ARG A 10 32.42 -3.79 3.28
N ARG A 11 31.10 -3.64 3.16
CA ARG A 11 30.47 -2.96 2.02
C ARG A 11 30.37 -1.45 2.23
N SER A 12 30.07 -1.01 3.45
CA SER A 12 30.07 0.39 3.85
C SER A 12 29.95 0.51 5.37
N ALA A 13 30.67 1.47 5.95
CA ALA A 13 30.63 1.74 7.38
C ALA A 13 29.25 2.18 7.89
N LEU A 14 28.35 2.64 7.00
CA LEU A 14 27.01 3.10 7.36
C LEU A 14 25.94 2.00 7.32
N LEU A 15 26.17 0.93 6.56
CA LEU A 15 25.18 -0.15 6.39
C LEU A 15 24.76 -0.84 7.70
N PRO A 16 25.68 -1.08 8.65
CA PRO A 16 25.32 -1.59 9.98
C PRO A 16 24.27 -0.77 10.73
N TYR A 17 24.17 0.54 10.47
CA TYR A 17 23.23 1.43 11.15
C TYR A 17 21.98 1.66 10.29
N LEU A 18 22.17 1.85 8.99
CA LEU A 18 21.08 2.18 8.07
C LEU A 18 20.10 1.01 7.90
N LEU A 19 20.58 -0.22 7.73
CA LEU A 19 19.71 -1.36 7.46
C LEU A 19 18.79 -1.70 8.65
N PRO A 20 19.30 -1.79 9.90
CA PRO A 20 18.42 -1.93 11.06
C PRO A 20 17.46 -0.76 11.21
N TRP A 21 17.90 0.48 10.98
CA TRP A 21 17.00 1.63 11.02
C TRP A 21 15.86 1.49 10.01
N ILE A 22 16.12 1.10 8.76
CA ILE A 22 15.09 0.88 7.73
C ILE A 22 14.08 -0.18 8.18
N ILE A 23 14.56 -1.31 8.72
CA ILE A 23 13.73 -2.46 9.12
C ILE A 23 12.93 -2.16 10.39
N VAL A 24 13.56 -1.57 11.41
CA VAL A 24 12.96 -1.33 12.73
C VAL A 24 12.00 -0.15 12.71
N SER A 25 12.30 0.91 11.95
CA SER A 25 11.41 2.06 11.82
C SER A 25 10.14 1.73 11.02
N ASN A 26 10.08 0.57 10.35
CA ASN A 26 8.91 0.13 9.62
C ASN A 26 8.16 -0.94 10.44
N GLU A 27 7.06 -0.52 11.05
CA GLU A 27 6.19 -1.43 11.79
C GLU A 27 5.35 -2.33 10.87
N SER A 28 5.16 -1.91 9.61
CA SER A 28 4.41 -2.64 8.62
C SER A 28 5.15 -3.92 8.24
N ARG A 29 4.57 -5.06 8.61
CA ARG A 29 5.15 -6.37 8.32
C ARG A 29 4.61 -6.85 6.99
N ILE A 30 5.46 -6.87 5.98
CA ILE A 30 5.14 -7.41 4.66
C ILE A 30 5.80 -8.76 4.51
N ARG A 31 5.06 -9.76 4.01
CA ARG A 31 5.63 -11.05 3.62
C ARG A 31 5.29 -11.38 2.17
N PRO A 32 6.15 -12.11 1.45
CA PRO A 32 5.77 -12.68 0.17
C PRO A 32 4.65 -13.73 0.36
N LEU A 33 3.77 -13.84 -0.63
CA LEU A 33 2.77 -14.90 -0.71
C LEU A 33 3.41 -16.21 -1.16
N SER A 34 3.02 -17.33 -0.55
CA SER A 34 3.37 -18.67 -1.06
C SER A 34 2.63 -18.96 -2.37
N GLU A 35 3.10 -19.93 -3.15
CA GLU A 35 2.48 -20.26 -4.44
C GLU A 35 0.98 -20.56 -4.34
N SER A 36 0.54 -21.20 -3.25
CA SER A 36 -0.86 -21.51 -2.95
C SER A 36 -1.72 -20.29 -2.60
N GLU A 37 -1.12 -19.18 -2.17
CA GLU A 37 -1.81 -17.94 -1.79
C GLU A 37 -1.84 -16.92 -2.93
N ARG A 38 -1.07 -17.14 -3.99
CA ARG A 38 -0.96 -16.20 -5.11
C ARG A 38 -2.24 -16.20 -5.94
N PHE A 39 -2.54 -15.03 -6.45
CA PHE A 39 -3.62 -14.77 -7.39
C PHE A 39 -3.08 -14.90 -8.82
N PRO A 40 -3.31 -16.04 -9.51
CA PRO A 40 -2.71 -16.29 -10.83
C PRO A 40 -3.28 -15.37 -11.92
N GLN A 41 -4.41 -14.71 -11.66
CA GLN A 41 -5.03 -13.78 -12.61
C GLN A 41 -4.21 -12.48 -12.75
N PHE A 42 -3.37 -12.16 -11.75
CA PHE A 42 -2.42 -11.07 -11.85
C PHE A 42 -1.09 -11.61 -12.40
N SER A 43 -0.72 -11.12 -13.59
CA SER A 43 0.57 -11.39 -14.23
C SER A 43 1.73 -10.64 -13.53
N SER A 44 1.85 -10.80 -12.21
CA SER A 44 2.87 -10.17 -11.37
C SER A 44 3.91 -11.19 -10.93
N ALA A 45 5.19 -10.84 -11.08
CA ALA A 45 6.31 -11.69 -10.68
C ALA A 45 6.34 -11.91 -9.16
N TYR A 46 5.89 -10.93 -8.38
CA TYR A 46 5.90 -10.93 -6.93
C TYR A 46 4.55 -10.46 -6.38
N GLN A 47 4.06 -11.16 -5.35
CA GLN A 47 2.86 -10.79 -4.61
C GLN A 47 3.17 -10.88 -3.12
N PHE A 48 2.60 -9.94 -2.37
CA PHE A 48 2.86 -9.78 -0.95
C PHE A 48 1.55 -9.59 -0.21
N VAL A 49 1.57 -9.84 1.09
CA VAL A 49 0.50 -9.45 2.02
C VAL A 49 1.09 -8.62 3.14
N MET A 50 0.36 -7.57 3.51
CA MET A 50 0.63 -6.78 4.69
C MET A 50 0.01 -7.49 5.90
N MET A 51 0.86 -8.15 6.68
CA MET A 51 0.47 -8.96 7.84
C MET A 51 -0.04 -8.12 9.01
N ARG A 52 0.53 -6.94 9.20
CA ARG A 52 0.12 -5.98 10.21
C ARG A 52 0.29 -4.58 9.66
N SER A 53 -0.81 -3.84 9.66
CA SER A 53 -0.88 -2.39 9.72
C SER A 53 -0.59 -1.95 11.18
N HIS A 54 -0.45 -0.64 11.41
CA HIS A 54 -0.27 -0.10 12.76
C HIS A 54 -1.47 -0.52 13.66
N PRO A 55 -1.26 -1.17 14.83
CA PRO A 55 -2.34 -1.78 15.62
C PRO A 55 -3.48 -0.82 15.97
N GLU A 56 -3.13 0.43 16.30
CA GLU A 56 -4.09 1.48 16.60
C GLU A 56 -5.00 1.79 15.40
N LYS A 57 -4.41 1.83 14.19
CA LYS A 57 -5.16 2.06 12.96
C LYS A 57 -6.10 0.90 12.63
N GLU A 58 -5.64 -0.34 12.81
CA GLU A 58 -6.50 -1.52 12.60
C GLU A 58 -7.69 -1.49 13.57
N GLN A 59 -7.47 -1.21 14.86
CA GLN A 59 -8.55 -1.12 15.84
C GLN A 59 -9.57 -0.04 15.45
N GLN A 60 -9.10 1.17 15.13
CA GLN A 60 -9.97 2.26 14.70
C GLN A 60 -10.78 1.89 13.45
N PHE A 61 -10.14 1.21 12.49
CA PHE A 61 -10.82 0.75 11.29
C PHE A 61 -11.92 -0.27 11.60
N GLN A 62 -11.65 -1.26 12.47
CA GLN A 62 -12.66 -2.25 12.88
C GLN A 62 -13.84 -1.59 13.62
N GLU A 63 -13.59 -0.60 14.48
CA GLU A 63 -14.66 0.17 15.12
C GLU A 63 -15.52 0.93 14.10
N LEU A 64 -14.91 1.46 13.02
CA LEU A 64 -15.64 2.14 11.95
C LEU A 64 -16.48 1.17 11.13
N VAL A 65 -15.97 -0.04 10.88
CA VAL A 65 -16.70 -1.16 10.27
C VAL A 65 -17.89 -1.58 11.13
N GLU A 66 -17.72 -1.73 12.44
CA GLU A 66 -18.83 -2.05 13.35
C GLU A 66 -19.88 -0.94 13.38
N LYS A 67 -19.45 0.32 13.39
CA LYS A 67 -20.34 1.48 13.33
C LYS A 67 -21.07 1.60 11.99
N SER A 68 -20.49 1.13 10.88
CA SER A 68 -21.16 1.18 9.57
C SER A 68 -22.32 0.16 9.46
N LEU A 69 -22.25 -0.93 10.23
CA LEU A 69 -23.28 -1.97 10.30
C LEU A 69 -24.58 -1.52 10.99
N GLN A 70 -24.52 -0.53 11.89
CA GLN A 70 -25.64 -0.17 12.76
C GLN A 70 -26.73 0.73 12.13
N PRO A 71 -26.43 1.66 11.20
CA PRO A 71 -27.45 2.57 10.66
C PRO A 71 -27.87 2.32 9.22
N LEU A 72 -27.09 1.61 8.39
CA LEU A 72 -27.40 1.43 6.97
C LEU A 72 -27.45 -0.05 6.59
N ARG A 73 -28.54 -0.46 5.95
CA ARG A 73 -28.69 -1.73 5.21
C ARG A 73 -27.76 -1.77 3.98
N MET A 74 -26.50 -1.40 4.12
CA MET A 74 -25.47 -1.66 3.12
C MET A 74 -25.22 -3.17 3.11
N PRO A 75 -25.23 -3.84 1.94
CA PRO A 75 -25.07 -5.29 1.86
C PRO A 75 -23.69 -5.77 2.34
N LEU A 76 -22.69 -4.89 2.35
CA LEU A 76 -21.35 -5.17 2.87
C LEU A 76 -20.87 -4.00 3.76
N PRO A 77 -20.24 -4.28 4.93
CA PRO A 77 -19.74 -3.24 5.83
C PRO A 77 -18.52 -2.49 5.31
N PHE A 78 -17.77 -3.09 4.38
CA PHE A 78 -16.57 -2.57 3.75
C PHE A 78 -16.49 -3.06 2.30
N GLU A 79 -15.62 -2.44 1.51
CA GLU A 79 -15.36 -2.79 0.12
C GLU A 79 -13.87 -3.08 -0.10
N TYR A 80 -13.58 -3.87 -1.13
CA TYR A 80 -12.23 -4.11 -1.62
C TYR A 80 -12.06 -3.54 -3.03
N ALA A 81 -11.04 -2.72 -3.23
CA ALA A 81 -10.69 -2.22 -4.57
C ALA A 81 -9.20 -1.91 -4.69
N PHE A 82 -8.74 -1.71 -5.93
CA PHE A 82 -7.32 -1.51 -6.22
C PHE A 82 -6.94 -0.05 -6.15
N HIS A 83 -5.76 0.23 -5.60
CA HIS A 83 -5.12 1.54 -5.66
C HIS A 83 -3.75 1.42 -6.36
N GLY A 84 -3.48 2.35 -7.26
CA GLY A 84 -2.20 2.50 -7.94
C GLY A 84 -1.60 3.87 -7.63
N SER A 85 -0.28 3.89 -7.46
CA SER A 85 0.46 5.10 -7.13
C SER A 85 1.86 5.03 -7.75
N PRO A 86 2.48 6.17 -8.11
CA PRO A 86 3.87 6.21 -8.49
C PRO A 86 4.79 5.46 -7.51
N SER A 87 5.77 4.75 -8.06
CA SER A 87 6.66 3.87 -7.29
C SER A 87 7.37 4.57 -6.12
N SER A 88 7.68 5.86 -6.28
CA SER A 88 8.27 6.72 -5.24
C SER A 88 7.40 6.90 -4.00
N ASN A 89 6.08 6.79 -4.11
CA ASN A 89 5.16 7.01 -2.99
C ASN A 89 5.06 5.81 -2.05
N TRP A 90 5.37 4.60 -2.51
CA TRP A 90 5.14 3.38 -1.74
C TRP A 90 5.94 3.29 -0.45
N HIS A 91 7.10 3.95 -0.38
CA HIS A 91 7.84 4.05 0.87
C HIS A 91 7.00 4.70 1.98
N SER A 92 6.29 5.80 1.67
CA SER A 92 5.39 6.44 2.64
C SER A 92 4.13 5.61 2.83
N ILE A 93 3.49 5.16 1.74
CA ILE A 93 2.21 4.42 1.81
C ILE A 93 2.33 3.20 2.71
N ILE A 94 3.42 2.44 2.59
CA ILE A 94 3.65 1.26 3.42
C ILE A 94 3.77 1.65 4.90
N ARG A 95 4.41 2.77 5.23
CA ARG A 95 4.69 3.17 6.61
C ARG A 95 3.51 3.89 7.28
N THR A 96 2.81 4.74 6.55
CA THR A 96 1.81 5.67 7.09
C THR A 96 0.40 5.39 6.59
N GLY A 97 0.23 4.41 5.72
CA GLY A 97 -1.00 4.18 4.96
C GLY A 97 -1.19 5.19 3.82
N LEU A 98 -2.28 5.01 3.08
CA LEU A 98 -2.69 5.93 2.02
C LEU A 98 -3.12 7.28 2.60
N LYS A 99 -2.70 8.35 1.94
CA LYS A 99 -2.96 9.74 2.33
C LYS A 99 -3.57 10.51 1.16
N ASP A 100 -4.50 11.40 1.45
CA ASP A 100 -5.07 12.33 0.50
C ASP A 100 -4.04 13.43 0.18
N MET A 101 -3.38 13.27 -0.97
CA MET A 101 -2.37 14.20 -1.45
C MET A 101 -2.94 15.37 -2.26
N SER A 102 -4.26 15.48 -2.42
CA SER A 102 -4.91 16.54 -3.20
C SER A 102 -4.51 17.95 -2.74
N LYS A 103 -4.39 18.14 -1.41
CA LYS A 103 -3.96 19.40 -0.79
C LYS A 103 -2.53 19.80 -1.18
N HIS A 104 -1.66 18.82 -1.39
CA HIS A 104 -0.27 19.05 -1.81
C HIS A 104 -0.15 19.24 -3.33
N GLN A 105 -1.04 18.62 -4.11
CA GLN A 105 -0.99 18.64 -5.57
C GLN A 105 -1.85 19.75 -6.22
N ARG A 106 -2.55 20.58 -5.42
CA ARG A 106 -3.45 21.65 -5.89
C ARG A 106 -4.53 21.13 -6.86
N ILE A 107 -4.94 19.88 -6.68
CA ILE A 107 -6.00 19.25 -7.47
C ILE A 107 -7.33 19.54 -6.78
N SER A 108 -8.35 19.93 -7.54
CA SER A 108 -9.65 20.33 -7.00
C SER A 108 -10.43 19.19 -6.35
N VAL A 109 -10.09 17.95 -6.70
CA VAL A 109 -10.74 16.76 -6.18
C VAL A 109 -9.92 16.15 -5.04
N CYS A 110 -10.55 16.06 -3.86
CA CYS A 110 -9.95 15.58 -2.63
C CYS A 110 -10.37 14.13 -2.33
N GLY A 111 -9.42 13.35 -1.85
CA GLY A 111 -9.59 11.98 -1.38
C GLY A 111 -8.68 10.97 -2.07
N VAL A 112 -8.79 9.72 -1.63
CA VAL A 112 -8.06 8.58 -2.16
C VAL A 112 -8.97 7.80 -3.10
N TYR A 113 -8.47 7.54 -4.30
CA TYR A 113 -9.22 6.87 -5.36
C TYR A 113 -8.90 5.38 -5.43
N PHE A 114 -9.95 4.58 -5.63
CA PHE A 114 -9.88 3.14 -5.82
C PHE A 114 -10.71 2.72 -7.03
N ALA A 115 -10.32 1.64 -7.69
CA ALA A 115 -11.09 1.07 -8.81
C ALA A 115 -11.28 -0.42 -8.66
N ALA A 116 -12.46 -0.91 -9.05
CA ALA A 116 -12.77 -2.35 -9.04
C ALA A 116 -11.88 -3.11 -10.03
N ASN A 117 -11.61 -2.49 -11.18
CA ASN A 117 -10.73 -3.04 -12.20
C ASN A 117 -9.28 -2.63 -11.93
N PHE A 118 -8.43 -3.62 -11.66
CA PHE A 118 -7.01 -3.40 -11.42
C PHE A 118 -6.31 -2.65 -12.56
N ARG A 119 -6.76 -2.79 -13.82
CA ARG A 119 -6.18 -2.10 -14.98
C ARG A 119 -6.34 -0.59 -14.90
N THR A 120 -7.44 -0.11 -14.33
CA THR A 120 -7.67 1.32 -14.11
C THR A 120 -6.60 1.86 -13.16
N SER A 121 -6.43 1.21 -12.00
CA SER A 121 -5.44 1.60 -10.99
C SER A 121 -4.00 1.39 -11.47
N TRP A 122 -3.74 0.34 -12.27
CA TRP A 122 -2.44 0.11 -12.91
C TRP A 122 -1.99 1.29 -13.76
N GLY A 123 -2.92 1.98 -14.43
CA GLY A 123 -2.61 3.19 -15.21
C GLY A 123 -2.04 4.36 -14.37
N TYR A 124 -2.22 4.32 -13.04
CA TYR A 124 -1.67 5.30 -12.10
C TYR A 124 -0.36 4.81 -11.42
N SER A 125 0.04 3.56 -11.66
CA SER A 125 1.28 2.98 -11.12
C SER A 125 2.48 3.29 -12.03
N ASN A 126 3.04 4.50 -11.89
CA ASN A 126 4.25 4.86 -12.63
C ASN A 126 5.47 4.09 -12.11
N PRO A 127 6.24 3.40 -12.98
CA PRO A 127 7.44 2.70 -12.56
C PRO A 127 8.52 3.69 -12.10
N ILE A 128 9.38 3.25 -11.19
CA ILE A 128 10.61 4.01 -10.87
C ILE A 128 11.56 3.96 -12.08
N GLN A 129 12.21 5.09 -12.40
CA GLN A 129 13.23 5.12 -13.45
C GLN A 129 14.45 4.30 -13.02
N GLU A 130 15.13 3.67 -13.97
CA GLU A 130 16.24 2.74 -13.68
C GLU A 130 17.40 3.39 -12.93
N ASP A 131 17.61 4.70 -13.12
CA ASP A 131 18.65 5.49 -12.45
C ASP A 131 18.28 5.89 -11.01
N GLN A 132 16.99 5.84 -10.66
CA GLN A 132 16.46 6.16 -9.33
C GLN A 132 16.25 4.92 -8.44
N GLY A 133 16.27 3.73 -9.03
CA GLY A 133 16.09 2.46 -8.32
C GLY A 133 17.27 2.04 -7.45
N TRP A 134 17.02 1.12 -6.52
CA TRP A 134 18.10 0.50 -5.76
C TRP A 134 18.87 -0.50 -6.64
N ARG A 135 20.10 -0.16 -7.00
CA ARG A 135 20.95 -0.95 -7.91
C ARG A 135 21.21 -2.40 -7.49
N ASN A 136 21.08 -2.71 -6.21
CA ASN A 136 21.24 -4.08 -5.69
C ASN A 136 19.90 -4.77 -5.37
N SER A 137 18.79 -4.25 -5.91
CA SER A 137 17.46 -4.81 -5.74
C SER A 137 17.31 -6.14 -6.47
N MET A 138 16.81 -7.17 -5.76
CA MET A 138 16.43 -8.44 -6.38
C MET A 138 15.18 -8.32 -7.28
N TYR A 139 14.47 -7.19 -7.21
CA TYR A 139 13.25 -6.92 -7.98
C TYR A 139 13.52 -6.15 -9.27
N GLY A 140 14.78 -5.92 -9.61
CA GLY A 140 15.19 -5.12 -10.77
C GLY A 140 15.36 -3.63 -10.44
N LEU A 141 15.85 -2.89 -11.44
CA LEU A 141 16.13 -1.45 -11.35
C LEU A 141 14.87 -0.60 -11.50
N SER A 142 13.92 -1.08 -12.30
CA SER A 142 12.60 -0.48 -12.50
C SER A 142 11.53 -1.46 -12.04
N TRP A 143 10.62 -0.98 -11.21
CA TRP A 143 9.49 -1.74 -10.68
C TRP A 143 8.30 -0.81 -10.53
N MET A 144 7.11 -1.40 -10.47
CA MET A 144 5.86 -0.74 -10.14
C MET A 144 5.06 -1.63 -9.18
N ALA A 145 4.19 -1.02 -8.39
CA ALA A 145 3.36 -1.71 -7.43
C ALA A 145 1.89 -1.26 -7.52
N LEU A 146 1.03 -2.15 -7.06
CA LEU A 146 -0.41 -1.97 -6.94
C LEU A 146 -0.81 -2.55 -5.57
N SER A 147 -1.75 -1.93 -4.88
CA SER A 147 -2.31 -2.50 -3.66
C SER A 147 -3.77 -2.86 -3.82
N LEU A 148 -4.17 -3.94 -3.17
CA LEU A 148 -5.56 -4.17 -2.81
C LEU A 148 -5.81 -3.41 -1.50
N CYS A 149 -6.91 -2.67 -1.43
CA CYS A 149 -7.25 -1.89 -0.26
C CYS A 149 -8.66 -2.23 0.19
N GLU A 150 -8.83 -2.23 1.50
CA GLU A 150 -10.10 -2.35 2.18
C GLU A 150 -10.52 -0.95 2.66
N PHE A 151 -11.78 -0.59 2.48
CA PHE A 151 -12.28 0.68 2.99
C PHE A 151 -13.74 0.61 3.40
N VAL A 152 -14.10 1.48 4.35
CA VAL A 152 -15.45 1.59 4.90
C VAL A 152 -16.09 2.90 4.47
N GLY A 153 -17.40 2.90 4.24
CA GLY A 153 -18.16 4.10 3.94
C GLY A 153 -18.06 5.16 5.05
N PRO A 154 -18.38 6.44 4.77
CA PRO A 154 -18.92 6.93 3.52
C PRO A 154 -17.85 7.11 2.44
N TYR A 155 -18.25 6.89 1.19
CA TYR A 155 -17.45 7.12 0.00
C TYR A 155 -18.34 7.61 -1.14
N GLU A 156 -17.74 8.30 -2.11
CA GLU A 156 -18.41 8.66 -3.36
C GLU A 156 -18.09 7.59 -4.41
N ILE A 157 -19.06 7.22 -5.25
CA ILE A 157 -18.88 6.27 -6.35
C ILE A 157 -19.21 6.93 -7.69
N SER A 158 -18.31 6.75 -8.66
CA SER A 158 -18.48 7.26 -10.02
C SER A 158 -18.66 6.12 -11.02
N PHE A 159 -19.54 6.35 -12.00
CA PHE A 159 -19.83 5.45 -13.13
C PHE A 159 -19.55 6.18 -14.46
N PRO A 160 -19.11 5.46 -15.51
CA PRO A 160 -18.78 4.04 -15.57
C PRO A 160 -17.41 3.74 -14.92
N GLY A 161 -17.22 2.51 -14.42
CA GLY A 161 -15.91 2.03 -13.95
C GLY A 161 -15.80 1.67 -12.47
N HIS A 162 -16.83 1.93 -11.66
CA HIS A 162 -16.85 1.65 -10.22
C HIS A 162 -15.58 2.21 -9.56
N ILE A 163 -15.47 3.54 -9.62
CA ILE A 163 -14.37 4.27 -8.98
C ILE A 163 -14.88 4.83 -7.67
N TRP A 164 -14.24 4.45 -6.57
CA TRP A 164 -14.54 4.97 -5.24
C TRP A 164 -13.60 6.11 -4.89
N ASN A 165 -14.13 7.15 -4.26
CA ASN A 165 -13.38 8.23 -3.64
C ASN A 165 -13.67 8.25 -2.13
N VAL A 166 -12.63 7.97 -1.34
CA VAL A 166 -12.70 7.97 0.13
C VAL A 166 -11.92 9.17 0.64
N LYS A 167 -12.60 10.11 1.31
CA LYS A 167 -12.00 11.36 1.80
C LYS A 167 -11.31 11.22 3.16
N ASP A 168 -11.71 10.23 3.93
CA ASP A 168 -11.23 9.97 5.28
C ASP A 168 -10.22 8.81 5.26
N GLU A 169 -8.96 9.12 5.55
CA GLU A 169 -7.83 8.18 5.46
C GLU A 169 -7.85 7.09 6.52
N ASP A 170 -8.57 7.32 7.63
CA ASP A 170 -8.73 6.38 8.73
C ASP A 170 -9.74 5.27 8.36
N ARG A 171 -10.50 5.49 7.29
CA ARG A 171 -11.41 4.51 6.68
C ARG A 171 -10.74 3.63 5.63
N ILE A 172 -9.41 3.64 5.53
CA ILE A 172 -8.67 2.97 4.47
C ILE A 172 -7.56 2.11 5.05
N MET A 173 -7.54 0.84 4.67
CA MET A 173 -6.51 -0.12 5.00
C MET A 173 -5.88 -0.70 3.73
N THR A 174 -4.55 -0.69 3.68
CA THR A 174 -3.77 -1.39 2.65
C THR A 174 -3.59 -2.84 3.10
N ARG A 175 -3.87 -3.80 2.21
CA ARG A 175 -3.78 -5.25 2.49
C ARG A 175 -2.67 -5.90 1.68
#